data_AF-A0A7X9GNX2-F1
#
_entry.id   AF-A0A7X9GNX2-F1
#
_cell.length_a   1.000
_cell.length_b   1.000
_cell.length_c   1.000
_cell.angle_alpha   90.00
_cell.angle_beta   90.00
_cell.angle_gamma   90.00
#
_symmetry.space_group_name_H-M   'P 1'
#
loop_
_entity.id
_entity.type
_entity.pdbx_description
1 polymer ?
#
loop_
_entity_poly.entity_id
_entity_poly.type
_entity_poly.pdbx_seq_one_letter_code
_entity_poly.pdbx_strand_id
1 'polypeptide(L)'
;GDKNAIASLLHNDLEQASMKLVPEILRVKEELLVENGCLGALMSGSGSAVFGLMDSKEEAMKTATKYREKNYAVWVTNTVERGVCHG
;
A
#
# COMPACT_ATOMS: atom_id res chain seq x y z
N GLY A 1 6.22 19.49 -1.53
CA GLY A 1 6.38 18.96 -0.17
C GLY A 1 7.41 17.86 -0.20
N ASP A 2 8.30 17.80 0.79
CA ASP A 2 9.38 16.81 0.87
C ASP A 2 8.81 15.41 1.11
N LYS A 3 8.93 14.54 0.10
CA LYS A 3 8.34 13.20 0.08
C LYS A 3 8.92 12.30 1.18
N ASN A 4 10.18 12.54 1.57
CA ASN A 4 10.86 11.76 2.60
C ASN A 4 10.31 12.04 3.99
N ALA A 5 9.94 13.29 4.26
CA ALA A 5 9.34 13.67 5.54
C ALA A 5 7.96 13.01 5.74
N ILE A 6 7.16 12.93 4.67
CA ILE A 6 5.84 12.28 4.71
C ILE A 6 5.98 10.76 4.93
N ALA A 7 6.97 10.12 4.28
CA ALA A 7 7.24 8.70 4.47
C ALA A 7 7.58 8.35 5.92
N SER A 8 8.33 9.21 6.61
CA SER A 8 8.74 9.01 8.01
C SER A 8 7.61 9.16 9.04
N LEU A 9 6.51 9.82 8.67
CA LEU A 9 5.36 10.09 9.56
C LEU A 9 4.22 9.07 9.39
N LEU A 10 4.37 8.12 8.47
CA LEU A 10 3.39 7.07 8.26
C LEU A 10 3.47 6.03 9.38
N HIS A 11 2.72 6.27 10.44
CA HIS A 11 2.57 5.38 11.58
C HIS A 11 1.08 5.08 11.81
N ASN A 12 0.75 3.82 12.02
CA ASN A 12 -0.59 3.40 12.42
C ASN A 12 -0.48 2.60 13.72
N ASP A 13 -1.07 3.15 14.79
CA ASP A 13 -1.03 2.57 16.14
C ASP A 13 -1.65 1.16 16.20
N LEU A 14 -2.49 0.80 15.21
CA LEU A 14 -3.14 -0.50 15.12
C LEU A 14 -2.34 -1.56 14.34
N GLU A 15 -1.21 -1.20 13.71
CA GLU A 15 -0.43 -2.15 12.92
C GLU A 15 0.05 -3.35 13.76
N GLN A 16 0.52 -3.14 14.99
CA GLN A 16 1.01 -4.24 15.82
C GLN A 16 -0.09 -5.24 16.20
N ALA A 17 -1.31 -4.78 16.46
CA ALA A 17 -2.44 -5.65 16.76
C ALA A 17 -2.89 -6.42 15.51
N SER A 18 -3.01 -5.72 14.38
CA SER A 18 -3.42 -6.33 13.11
C SER A 18 -2.38 -7.30 12.54
N MET A 19 -1.08 -7.03 12.69
CA MET A 19 -0.01 -7.96 12.28
C MET A 19 -0.01 -9.25 13.12
N LYS A 20 -0.36 -9.16 14.41
CA LYS A 20 -0.51 -10.33 15.28
C LYS A 20 -1.78 -11.12 14.96
N LEU A 21 -2.86 -10.46 14.55
CA LEU A 21 -4.14 -11.09 14.25
C LEU A 21 -4.21 -11.66 12.82
N VAL A 22 -3.54 -11.02 11.85
CA VAL A 22 -3.54 -11.41 10.44
C VAL A 22 -2.11 -11.31 9.89
N PRO A 23 -1.27 -12.35 10.08
CA PRO A 23 0.13 -12.37 9.61
C PRO A 23 0.27 -12.16 8.10
N GLU A 24 -0.77 -12.46 7.33
CA GLU A 24 -0.82 -12.24 5.89
C GLU A 24 -0.67 -10.74 5.53
N ILE A 25 -1.14 -9.83 6.37
CA ILE A 25 -0.98 -8.38 6.15
C ILE A 25 0.50 -8.00 6.19
N LEU A 26 1.27 -8.55 7.14
CA LEU A 26 2.70 -8.31 7.24
C LEU A 26 3.42 -8.88 6.02
N ARG A 27 3.07 -10.10 5.61
CA ARG A 27 3.65 -10.74 4.44
C ARG A 27 3.41 -9.93 3.17
N VAL A 28 2.18 -9.47 2.92
CA VAL A 28 1.87 -8.63 1.74
C VAL A 28 2.61 -7.29 1.78
N LYS A 29 2.73 -6.68 2.97
CA LYS A 29 3.50 -5.45 3.17
C LYS A 29 4.98 -5.65 2.82
N GLU A 30 5.61 -6.70 3.35
CA GLU A 30 7.01 -7.03 3.07
C GLU A 30 7.23 -7.39 1.60
N GLU A 31 6.32 -8.18 1.00
CA GLU A 31 6.38 -8.50 -0.42
C GLU A 31 6.26 -7.24 -1.29
N LEU A 32 5.41 -6.27 -0.94
CA LEU A 32 5.30 -4.99 -1.66
C LEU A 32 6.56 -4.13 -1.52
N LEU A 33 7.20 -4.10 -0.36
CA LEU A 33 8.42 -3.30 -0.13
C LEU A 33 9.61 -3.75 -0.98
N VAL A 34 9.62 -5.00 -1.42
CA VAL A 34 10.66 -5.54 -2.30
C VAL A 34 10.31 -5.48 -3.80
N GLU A 35 9.11 -5.01 -4.16
CA GLU A 35 8.74 -4.79 -5.57
C GLU A 35 9.51 -3.60 -6.16
N ASN A 36 9.87 -3.71 -7.44
CA ASN A 36 10.58 -2.66 -8.14
C ASN A 36 9.73 -1.37 -8.20
N GLY A 37 10.36 -0.25 -7.87
CA GLY A 37 9.69 1.05 -7.88
C GLY A 37 8.73 1.27 -6.71
N CYS A 38 8.69 0.40 -5.69
CA CYS A 38 7.96 0.67 -4.46
C CYS A 38 8.70 1.71 -3.62
N LEU A 39 8.02 2.81 -3.31
CA LEU A 39 8.50 3.90 -2.45
C LEU A 39 8.12 3.69 -0.98
N GLY A 40 7.16 2.81 -0.70
CA GLY A 40 6.71 2.46 0.64
C GLY A 40 5.38 1.69 0.63
N ALA A 41 5.13 0.88 1.65
CA ALA A 41 3.90 0.09 1.77
C ALA A 41 3.38 0.06 3.21
N LEU A 42 2.07 0.14 3.38
CA LEU A 42 1.38 0.26 4.67
C LEU A 42 0.00 -0.37 4.66
N MET A 43 -0.53 -0.63 5.84
CA MET A 43 -1.93 -1.00 6.02
C MET A 43 -2.83 0.23 6.05
N SER A 44 -3.98 0.18 5.37
CA SER A 44 -5.01 1.22 5.41
C SER A 44 -6.08 0.93 6.48
N GLY A 45 -6.39 1.92 7.32
CA GLY A 45 -7.48 1.88 8.30
C GLY A 45 -7.30 0.82 9.41
N SER A 46 -8.39 0.16 9.78
CA SER A 46 -8.44 -0.94 10.76
C SER A 46 -8.09 -2.33 10.17
N GLY A 47 -7.54 -2.39 8.95
CA GLY A 47 -7.26 -3.63 8.20
C GLY A 47 -8.42 -4.06 7.29
N SER A 48 -8.27 -5.02 6.35
CA SER A 48 -7.09 -5.84 5.95
C SER A 48 -6.33 -5.31 4.73
N ALA A 49 -6.71 -4.12 4.22
CA ALA A 49 -6.15 -3.58 2.99
C ALA A 49 -4.71 -3.08 3.20
N VAL A 50 -3.79 -3.55 2.36
CA VAL A 50 -2.42 -3.04 2.25
C VAL A 50 -2.31 -2.23 0.97
N PHE A 51 -1.66 -1.07 1.02
CA PHE A 51 -1.35 -0.26 -0.16
C PHE A 51 0.16 -0.04 -0.28
N GLY A 52 0.64 -0.02 -1.52
CA GLY A 52 2.01 0.34 -1.88
C GLY A 52 2.02 1.60 -2.74
N LEU A 53 2.91 2.54 -2.44
CA LEU A 53 3.17 3.69 -3.29
C LEU A 53 4.23 3.30 -4.32
N MET A 54 3.91 3.43 -5.59
CA MET A 54 4.81 3.07 -6.68
C MET A 54 5.27 4.33 -7.42
N ASP A 55 6.53 4.32 -7.88
CA ASP A 55 7.17 5.46 -8.55
C ASP A 55 6.63 5.69 -9.97
N SER A 56 6.04 4.66 -10.59
CA SER A 56 5.39 4.78 -11.89
C SER A 56 4.11 3.96 -11.99
N LYS A 57 3.20 4.40 -12.87
CA LYS A 57 1.97 3.67 -13.21
C LYS A 57 2.28 2.30 -13.83
N GLU A 58 3.36 2.19 -14.60
CA GLU A 58 3.76 0.93 -15.24
C GLU A 58 4.12 -0.13 -14.19
N GLU A 59 4.98 0.24 -13.22
CA GLU A 59 5.35 -0.65 -12.11
C GLU A 59 4.14 -1.00 -11.25
N ALA A 60 3.26 -0.02 -10.95
CA ALA A 60 2.02 -0.28 -10.24
C ALA A 60 1.12 -1.31 -10.94
N MET A 61 1.01 -1.24 -12.27
CA MET A 61 0.22 -2.20 -13.04
C MET A 61 0.88 -3.60 -13.08
N LYS A 62 2.22 -3.69 -13.22
CA LYS A 62 2.95 -4.97 -13.17
C LYS A 62 2.74 -5.65 -11.82
N THR A 63 2.96 -4.92 -10.73
CA THR A 63 2.71 -5.41 -9.37
C THR A 63 1.26 -5.83 -9.22
N ALA A 64 0.29 -5.03 -9.67
CA ALA A 64 -1.12 -5.39 -9.56
C ALA A 64 -1.49 -6.68 -10.29
N THR A 65 -0.94 -6.93 -11.48
CA THR A 65 -1.13 -8.20 -12.21
C THR A 65 -0.62 -9.39 -11.42
N LYS A 66 0.61 -9.30 -10.86
CA LYS A 66 1.21 -10.35 -10.04
C LYS A 66 0.36 -10.70 -8.81
N TYR A 67 -0.23 -9.71 -8.15
CA TYR A 67 -1.10 -9.94 -7.00
C TYR A 67 -2.49 -10.48 -7.39
N ARG A 68 -3.02 -10.09 -8.55
CA ARG A 68 -4.27 -10.68 -9.08
C ARG A 68 -4.11 -12.16 -9.42
N GLU A 69 -2.97 -12.57 -9.97
CA GLU A 69 -2.65 -13.99 -10.23
C GLU A 69 -2.57 -14.82 -8.94
N LYS A 70 -2.18 -14.18 -7.83
CA LYS A 70 -2.20 -14.76 -6.47
C LYS A 70 -3.60 -14.73 -5.82
N ASN A 71 -4.66 -14.37 -6.56
CA ASN A 71 -6.05 -14.21 -6.09
C ASN A 71 -6.29 -13.08 -5.06
N TYR A 72 -5.43 -12.05 -5.03
CA TYR A 72 -5.74 -10.84 -4.26
C TYR A 72 -6.69 -9.92 -5.04
N ALA A 73 -7.60 -9.25 -4.32
CA ALA A 73 -8.36 -8.13 -4.88
C ALA A 73 -7.47 -6.88 -4.92
N VAL A 74 -7.16 -6.39 -6.13
CA VAL A 74 -6.19 -5.30 -6.34
C VAL A 74 -6.76 -4.19 -7.22
N TRP A 75 -6.61 -2.96 -6.74
CA TRP A 75 -6.97 -1.73 -7.45
C TRP A 75 -5.73 -0.85 -7.63
N VAL A 76 -5.55 -0.35 -8.84
CA VAL A 76 -4.52 0.67 -9.14
C VAL A 76 -5.21 2.01 -9.22
N THR A 77 -4.76 2.96 -8.42
CA THR A 77 -5.31 4.32 -8.36
C THR A 77 -4.19 5.35 -8.48
N ASN A 78 -4.53 6.59 -8.82
CA ASN A 78 -3.59 7.70 -8.82
C ASN A 78 -3.82 8.56 -7.57
N THR A 79 -2.76 9.08 -6.98
CA THR A 79 -2.87 10.07 -5.90
C THR A 79 -3.51 11.34 -6.46
N VAL A 80 -4.60 11.79 -5.85
CA VAL A 80 -5.23 13.08 -6.14
C VAL A 80 -4.82 14.09 -5.06
N GLU A 81 -4.43 15.30 -5.45
CA GLU A 81 -4.03 16.36 -4.49
C GLU A 81 -5.22 16.95 -3.72
N ARG A 82 -6.45 16.70 -4.16
CA ARG A 82 -7.70 17.14 -3.51
C ARG A 82 -8.69 15.99 -3.40
N GLY A 83 -9.28 15.82 -2.22
CA GLY A 83 -10.41 14.93 -2.00
C GLY A 83 -11.58 15.38 -2.85
N VAL A 84 -11.95 14.58 -3.84
CA VAL A 84 -13.16 14.81 -4.64
C VAL A 84 -14.32 14.13 -3.93
N CYS A 85 -14.95 14.83 -2.99
CA CYS A 85 -16.23 14.42 -2.43
C CYS A 85 -17.32 14.75 -3.46
N HIS A 86 -17.80 13.75 -4.20
CA HIS A 86 -19.12 13.85 -4.83
C HIS A 86 -20.15 13.45 -3.77
N GLY A 87 -20.96 14.42 -3.36
CA GLY A 87 -22.16 14.20 -2.54
C GLY A 87 -23.32 13.69 -3.38
#